data_AF-A0A1F8SDD4-F1
#
_entry.id   AF-A0A1F8SDD4-F1
#
_cell.length_a   1.000
_cell.length_b   1.000
_cell.length_c   1.000
_cell.angle_alpha   90.00
_cell.angle_beta   90.00
_cell.angle_gamma   90.00
#
_symmetry.space_group_name_H-M   'P 1'
#
loop_
_entity.id
_entity.type
_entity.pdbx_description
1 polymer ?
#
loop_
_entity_poly.entity_id
_entity_poly.type
_entity_poly.pdbx_seq_one_letter_code
_entity_poly.pdbx_strand_id
1 'polypeptide(L)' 'MLKGHSWHPVPLLLYSRWCRPDNTKEFSESACVSGGLGRIPATDIMPLAMANALKLIKFGA' A
#
# COMPACT_ATOMS: atom_id res chain seq x y z
N MET A 1 5.38 16.77 -22.13
CA MET A 1 5.65 15.96 -20.91
C MET A 1 6.13 16.88 -19.81
N LEU A 2 5.39 16.97 -18.70
CA LEU A 2 5.92 17.54 -17.46
C LEU A 2 7.07 16.63 -16.99
N LYS A 3 8.32 17.00 -17.30
CA LYS A 3 9.55 16.24 -16.94
C LYS A 3 9.94 16.46 -15.47
N GLY A 4 8.96 16.51 -14.57
CA GLY A 4 9.18 16.80 -13.16
C GLY A 4 8.44 15.81 -12.27
N HIS A 5 8.96 15.59 -11.06
CA HIS A 5 8.21 14.92 -10.01
C HIS A 5 6.91 15.70 -9.75
N SER A 6 5.81 14.98 -9.60
CA SER A 6 4.50 15.56 -9.34
C SER A 6 4.02 15.18 -7.94
N TRP A 7 3.03 15.90 -7.42
CA TRP A 7 2.44 15.65 -6.10
C TRP A 7 1.38 14.54 -6.10
N HIS A 8 1.15 13.92 -7.26
CA HIS A 8 0.15 12.87 -7.41
C HIS A 8 0.52 11.65 -6.56
N PRO A 9 -0.47 10.95 -5.99
CA PRO A 9 -0.20 9.68 -5.32
C PRO A 9 0.37 8.70 -6.34
N VAL A 10 1.19 7.77 -5.85
CA VAL A 10 1.75 6.69 -6.66
C VAL A 10 1.01 5.38 -6.36
N PRO A 11 0.85 4.50 -7.36
CA PRO A 11 0.31 3.15 -7.15
C PRO A 11 1.13 2.38 -6.11
N LEU A 12 0.45 1.66 -5.22
CA LEU A 12 1.07 0.77 -4.23
C LEU A 12 0.30 -0.55 -4.21
N LEU A 13 1.05 -1.66 -4.23
CA LEU A 13 0.53 -3.01 -4.05
C LEU A 13 1.27 -3.68 -2.90
N LEU A 14 0.53 -4.28 -1.97
CA LEU A 14 1.08 -5.11 -0.91
C LEU A 14 0.51 -6.52 -1.04
N TYR A 15 1.39 -7.49 -1.24
CA TYR A 15 1.03 -8.90 -1.38
C TYR A 15 1.50 -9.69 -0.16
N SER A 16 0.62 -10.54 0.37
CA SER A 16 0.91 -11.39 1.52
C SER A 16 -0.12 -12.51 1.61
N ARG A 17 0.26 -13.66 2.20
CA ARG A 17 -0.71 -14.70 2.55
C ARG A 17 -1.74 -14.27 3.61
N TRP A 18 -1.45 -13.18 4.32
CA TRP A 18 -2.27 -12.65 5.41
C TRP A 18 -3.03 -11.37 5.03
N CYS A 19 -2.77 -10.78 3.86
CA CYS A 19 -3.50 -9.59 3.44
C CYS A 19 -4.91 -9.98 3.01
N ARG A 20 -5.88 -9.09 3.26
CA ARG A 20 -7.22 -9.22 2.70
C ARG A 20 -7.17 -8.77 1.23
N PRO A 21 -7.42 -9.65 0.25
CA PRO A 21 -7.45 -9.24 -1.16
C PRO A 21 -8.63 -8.30 -1.40
N ASP A 22 -8.42 -7.31 -2.26
CA ASP A 22 -9.47 -6.43 -2.78
C ASP A 22 -9.99 -6.94 -4.14
N ASN A 23 -10.87 -6.16 -4.77
CA ASN A 23 -11.46 -6.52 -6.06
C ASN A 23 -10.65 -6.03 -7.26
N THR A 24 -9.53 -5.33 -7.05
CA THR A 24 -8.72 -4.79 -8.14
C THR A 24 -7.99 -5.93 -8.87
N LYS A 25 -7.96 -5.86 -10.20
CA LYS A 25 -7.44 -6.95 -11.07
C LYS A 25 -6.16 -6.59 -11.83
N GLU A 26 -5.73 -5.34 -11.75
CA GLU A 26 -4.57 -4.82 -12.47
C GLU A 26 -3.81 -3.81 -11.61
N PHE A 27 -2.54 -3.60 -11.93
CA PHE A 27 -1.71 -2.59 -11.28
C PHE A 27 -1.54 -1.39 -12.21
N SER A 28 -2.34 -0.35 -11.97
CA SER A 28 -2.33 0.91 -12.71
C SER A 28 -2.74 2.06 -11.78
N GLU A 29 -2.44 3.30 -12.15
CA GLU A 29 -2.82 4.50 -11.40
C GLU A 29 -4.33 4.53 -11.12
N SER A 30 -5.13 4.32 -12.15
CA SER A 30 -6.60 4.35 -12.05
C SER A 30 -7.15 3.20 -11.22
N ALA A 31 -6.61 1.99 -11.38
CA ALA A 31 -7.09 0.82 -10.65
C ALA A 31 -6.79 0.91 -9.15
N CYS A 32 -5.59 1.39 -8.78
CA CYS A 32 -5.19 1.57 -7.39
C CYS A 32 -6.00 2.62 -6.63
N VAL A 33 -6.71 3.54 -7.32
CA VAL A 33 -7.68 4.46 -6.67
C VAL A 33 -8.80 3.69 -5.96
N SER A 34 -9.21 2.55 -6.51
CA SER A 34 -10.25 1.67 -5.94
C SER A 34 -9.71 0.51 -5.10
N GLY A 35 -8.38 0.42 -4.95
CA GLY A 35 -7.72 -0.64 -4.18
C GLY A 35 -8.02 -0.53 -2.68
N GLY A 36 -8.00 -1.66 -1.99
CA GLY A 36 -8.36 -1.79 -0.58
C GLY A 36 -7.40 -1.11 0.40
N LEU A 37 -6.16 -0.79 -0.05
CA LEU A 37 -5.23 0.02 0.73
C LEU A 37 -5.66 1.49 0.82
N GLY A 38 -6.47 1.98 -0.12
CA GLY A 38 -6.80 3.39 -0.24
C GLY A 38 -5.56 4.27 -0.43
N ARG A 39 -5.62 5.51 0.07
CA ARG A 39 -4.51 6.46 0.02
C ARG A 39 -3.85 6.57 1.39
N ILE A 40 -2.60 6.15 1.49
CA ILE A 40 -1.83 6.17 2.74
C ILE A 40 -0.54 7.01 2.61
N PRO A 41 -0.02 7.55 3.72
CA PRO A 41 1.34 8.07 3.79
C PRO A 41 2.39 7.00 3.44
N ALA A 42 3.44 7.39 2.71
CA ALA A 42 4.53 6.46 2.35
C ALA A 42 5.27 5.91 3.58
N THR A 43 5.26 6.64 4.69
CA THR A 43 5.84 6.21 5.98
C THR A 43 5.15 4.98 6.56
N ASP A 44 3.88 4.74 6.21
CA ASP A 44 3.08 3.65 6.75
C ASP A 44 3.29 2.34 5.99
N ILE A 45 3.99 2.39 4.84
CA ILE A 45 4.30 1.21 4.01
C ILE A 45 5.13 0.20 4.81
N MET A 46 6.17 0.66 5.51
CA MET A 46 7.06 -0.25 6.25
C MET A 46 6.34 -0.93 7.43
N PRO A 47 5.60 -0.22 8.30
CA PRO A 47 4.75 -0.84 9.32
C PRO A 47 3.76 -1.88 8.75
N LEU A 48 3.08 -1.57 7.65
CA LEU A 48 2.14 -2.52 7.00
C LEU A 48 2.85 -3.76 6.44
N ALA A 49 4.03 -3.58 5.85
CA ALA A 49 4.85 -4.70 5.38
C ALA A 49 5.33 -5.56 6.55
N MET A 50 5.76 -4.96 7.65
CA MET A 50 6.17 -5.68 8.87
C MET A 50 4.99 -6.42 9.51
N ALA A 51 3.79 -5.85 9.51
CA ALA A 51 2.57 -6.52 9.98
C ALA A 51 2.32 -7.82 9.20
N ASN A 52 2.39 -7.73 7.86
CA ASN A 52 2.23 -8.87 6.96
C ASN A 52 3.38 -9.88 7.07
N ALA A 53 4.58 -9.45 7.48
CA ALA A 53 5.71 -10.31 7.76
C ALA A 53 5.68 -10.95 9.16
N LEU A 54 4.64 -10.70 9.96
CA LEU A 54 4.54 -11.13 11.37
C LEU A 54 5.68 -10.59 12.25
N LYS A 55 6.18 -9.38 11.93
CA LYS A 55 7.28 -8.70 12.64
C LYS A 55 6.83 -7.54 13.52
N LEU A 56 5.52 -7.34 13.70
CA LEU A 56 5.00 -6.37 14.66
C LEU A 56 4.87 -7.00 16.05
N ILE A 57 5.43 -6.33 17.05
CA ILE A 57 5.19 -6.62 18.46
C ILE A 57 4.09 -5.71 18.98
N LYS A 58 3.34 -6.19 19.98
CA LYS A 58 2.35 -5.37 20.67
C LYS A 58 3.06 -4.26 21.43
N PHE A 59 2.61 -3.02 21.25
CA PHE A 59 3.07 -1.89 22.07
C PHE A 59 2.52 -2.01 23.50
N GLY A 60 3.39 -1.86 24.51
CA GLY A 60 3.02 -1.97 25.93
C GLY A 60 2.87 -3.40 26.45
N ALA A 61 3.69 -4.33 25.94
CA ALA A 61 3.84 -5.69 26.47
C ALA A 61 4.87 -5.73 27.61
#